data_AF-A0A173TVE8-F1
#
_entry.id   AF-A0A173TVE8-F1
#
_cell.length_a   1.000
_cell.length_b   1.000
_cell.length_c   1.000
_cell.angle_alpha   90.00
_cell.angle_beta   90.00
_cell.angle_gamma   90.00
#
_symmetry.space_group_name_H-M   'P 1'
#
loop_
_entity.id
_entity.type
_entity.pdbx_description
1 polymer ?
#
loop_
_entity_poly.entity_id
_entity_poly.type
_entity_poly.pdbx_seq_one_letter_code
_entity_poly.pdbx_strand_id
1 'polypeptide(L)'
;MEPYKIYDFEDEKAWLKGRLNGIGGSDASAVVGKNPYKTNIELFEEKTGRRIAPDISEKPYVIYGKEAEQYIRELFRLDYPQYQVMHHEYRKKFPGLGEYYHSGRESGRQKSPSEYARDLVEFMDELHEQYENRIFYIFLDPSAKGLAEEVKRATRTGLDYQVLLRDAENDVALGISRVQKALVFDIMSISPKQEYAVQEFGTYEYDKKSIEKGKEVPVKEADHCMDAIRYVVMGAWSKIKHWLPKDETPEEIDICDISSREVREEDEYL
;
A
#
# COMPACT_ATOMS: atom_id res chain seq x y z
N MET A 1 4.76 -18.67 -20.45
CA MET A 1 5.71 -17.64 -19.98
C MET A 1 5.13 -17.08 -18.69
N GLU A 2 5.88 -16.95 -17.60
CA GLU A 2 5.30 -16.51 -16.32
C GLU A 2 4.83 -15.04 -16.39
N PRO A 3 3.65 -14.70 -15.81
CA PRO A 3 2.93 -13.46 -16.13
C PRO A 3 3.40 -12.20 -15.37
N TYR A 4 4.56 -12.21 -14.74
CA TYR A 4 5.08 -11.05 -13.99
C TYR A 4 6.60 -11.12 -13.83
N LYS A 5 7.25 -9.98 -13.54
CA LYS A 5 8.66 -9.93 -13.18
C LYS A 5 8.82 -9.47 -11.73
N ILE A 6 9.59 -10.23 -10.96
CA ILE A 6 9.78 -10.15 -9.50
C ILE A 6 11.03 -9.33 -9.18
N TYR A 7 11.08 -8.64 -8.04
CA TYR A 7 12.25 -7.88 -7.59
C TYR A 7 12.83 -8.45 -6.31
N ASP A 8 13.76 -9.37 -6.51
CA ASP A 8 14.42 -10.12 -5.45
C ASP A 8 15.53 -9.29 -4.77
N PHE A 9 15.83 -9.56 -3.48
CA PHE A 9 17.11 -9.10 -2.93
C PHE A 9 18.21 -9.84 -3.70
N GLU A 10 19.27 -9.13 -4.09
CA GLU A 10 20.31 -9.70 -4.95
C GLU A 10 20.96 -10.96 -4.35
N ASP A 11 21.06 -11.03 -3.02
CA ASP A 11 21.60 -12.18 -2.30
C ASP A 11 21.08 -12.29 -0.86
N GLU A 12 21.42 -13.43 -0.21
CA GLU A 12 21.08 -13.71 1.18
C GLU A 12 21.64 -12.64 2.14
N LYS A 13 22.78 -12.00 1.82
CA LYS A 13 23.34 -10.93 2.67
C LYS A 13 22.50 -9.67 2.62
N ALA A 14 22.01 -9.28 1.45
CA ALA A 14 21.12 -8.14 1.27
C ALA A 14 19.79 -8.38 2.00
N TRP A 15 19.27 -9.61 1.94
CA TRP A 15 18.09 -10.01 2.71
C TRP A 15 18.34 -10.01 4.23
N LEU A 16 19.45 -10.61 4.70
CA LEU A 16 19.84 -10.64 6.12
C LEU A 16 20.02 -9.24 6.70
N LYS A 17 20.50 -8.29 5.89
CA LYS A 17 20.59 -6.88 6.27
C LYS A 17 19.21 -6.22 6.29
N GLY A 18 18.38 -6.48 5.29
CA GLY A 18 17.01 -5.95 5.20
C GLY A 18 16.11 -6.41 6.36
N ARG A 19 16.21 -7.67 6.79
CA ARG A 19 15.40 -8.22 7.90
C ARG A 19 15.75 -7.65 9.28
N LEU A 20 16.88 -6.97 9.44
CA LEU A 20 17.20 -6.24 10.68
C LEU A 20 16.27 -5.03 10.86
N ASN A 21 15.73 -4.49 9.77
CA ASN A 21 14.87 -3.30 9.76
C ASN A 21 13.38 -3.63 9.98
N GLY A 22 13.02 -4.89 10.23
CA GLY A 22 11.64 -5.31 10.42
C GLY A 22 11.50 -6.49 11.38
N ILE A 23 10.26 -6.83 11.76
CA ILE A 23 9.97 -7.98 12.63
C ILE A 23 9.53 -9.16 11.76
N GLY A 24 10.34 -10.22 11.75
CA GLY A 24 10.02 -11.48 11.06
C GLY A 24 9.22 -12.45 11.94
N GLY A 25 8.78 -13.57 11.35
CA GLY A 25 7.98 -14.58 12.08
C GLY A 25 8.65 -15.14 13.35
N SER A 26 9.96 -15.35 13.33
CA SER A 26 10.74 -15.77 14.51
C SER A 26 10.80 -14.69 15.59
N ASP A 27 10.82 -13.42 15.18
CA ASP A 27 10.96 -12.27 16.07
C ASP A 27 9.62 -11.99 16.77
N ALA A 28 8.49 -12.19 16.08
CA ALA A 28 7.16 -12.01 16.64
C ALA A 28 6.94 -12.83 17.93
N SER A 29 7.41 -14.08 17.96
CA SER A 29 7.33 -14.93 19.15
C SER A 29 8.18 -14.43 20.33
N ALA A 30 9.32 -13.79 20.04
CA ALA A 30 10.20 -13.20 21.04
C ALA A 30 9.64 -11.87 21.58
N VAL A 31 9.01 -11.06 20.72
CA VAL A 31 8.30 -9.82 21.11
C VAL A 31 7.22 -10.12 22.15
N VAL A 32 6.42 -11.17 21.95
CA VAL A 32 5.33 -11.55 22.88
C VAL A 32 5.79 -12.43 24.05
N GLY A 33 7.10 -12.65 24.21
CA GLY A 33 7.69 -13.40 25.32
C GLY A 33 7.37 -14.89 25.33
N LYS A 34 7.04 -15.48 24.18
CA LYS A 34 6.71 -16.92 24.03
C LYS A 34 7.81 -17.72 23.32
N ASN A 35 8.94 -17.09 23.00
CA ASN A 35 10.05 -17.75 22.33
C ASN A 35 11.00 -18.40 23.37
N PRO A 36 11.20 -19.73 23.34
CA PRO A 36 12.05 -20.44 24.30
C PRO A 36 13.56 -20.22 24.06
N TYR A 37 13.95 -19.57 22.97
CA TYR A 37 15.33 -19.39 22.54
C TYR A 37 15.81 -17.93 22.52
N LYS A 38 14.89 -16.95 22.61
CA LYS A 38 15.23 -15.52 22.52
C LYS A 38 14.25 -14.68 23.33
N THR A 39 14.75 -13.86 24.24
CA THR A 39 13.93 -12.91 25.02
C THR A 39 13.63 -11.63 24.23
N ASN A 40 12.61 -10.88 24.68
CA ASN A 40 12.29 -9.57 24.12
C ASN A 40 13.44 -8.55 24.28
N ILE A 41 14.22 -8.63 25.37
CA ILE A 41 15.40 -7.79 25.60
C ILE A 41 16.52 -8.12 24.61
N GLU A 42 16.82 -9.41 24.40
CA GLU A 42 17.85 -9.82 23.45
C GLU A 42 17.47 -9.44 22.01
N LEU A 43 16.20 -9.59 21.65
CA LEU A 43 15.69 -9.13 20.36
C LEU A 43 15.87 -7.61 20.18
N PHE A 44 15.55 -6.81 21.21
CA PHE A 44 15.75 -5.36 21.17
C PHE A 44 17.23 -4.99 20.99
N GLU A 45 18.13 -5.64 21.73
CA GLU A 45 19.57 -5.41 21.58
C GLU A 45 20.04 -5.77 20.16
N GLU A 46 19.55 -6.85 19.57
CA GLU A 46 19.88 -7.26 18.19
C GLU A 46 19.38 -6.26 17.14
N LYS A 47 18.12 -5.82 17.25
CA LYS A 47 17.50 -4.89 16.29
C LYS A 47 18.09 -3.48 16.37
N THR A 48 18.63 -3.11 17.52
CA THR A 48 19.28 -1.81 17.73
C THR A 48 20.80 -1.85 17.53
N GLY A 49 21.33 -2.99 17.05
CA GLY A 49 22.76 -3.17 16.80
C GLY A 49 23.62 -3.18 18.06
N ARG A 50 23.01 -3.28 19.25
CA ARG A 50 23.67 -3.35 20.55
C ARG A 50 24.17 -4.77 20.87
N ARG A 51 23.57 -5.76 20.22
CA ARG A 51 24.00 -7.17 20.23
C ARG A 51 24.04 -7.66 18.79
N ILE A 52 25.02 -8.49 18.46
CA ILE A 52 25.05 -9.21 17.18
C ILE A 52 24.41 -10.57 17.42
N ALA A 53 23.38 -10.90 16.66
CA ALA A 53 22.76 -12.22 16.72
C ALA A 53 23.82 -13.29 16.39
N PRO A 54 23.90 -14.38 17.17
CA PRO A 54 24.84 -15.45 16.86
C PRO A 54 24.49 -16.03 15.50
N ASP A 55 25.49 -16.16 14.62
CA ASP A 55 25.30 -16.84 13.34
C ASP A 55 25.04 -18.32 13.61
N ILE A 56 23.85 -18.77 13.20
CA ILE A 56 23.40 -20.15 13.36
C ILE A 56 23.39 -20.91 12.03
N SER A 57 23.89 -20.30 10.95
CA SER A 57 23.79 -20.85 9.59
C SER A 57 24.46 -22.22 9.47
N GLU A 58 25.54 -22.45 10.22
CA GLU A 58 26.30 -23.71 10.23
C GLU A 58 25.72 -24.79 11.15
N LYS A 59 24.62 -24.52 11.86
CA LYS A 59 24.03 -25.51 12.77
C LYS A 59 23.36 -26.62 11.95
N PRO A 60 23.58 -27.90 12.27
CA PRO A 60 23.08 -29.02 11.47
C PRO A 60 21.57 -28.98 11.20
N TYR A 61 20.78 -28.51 12.17
CA TYR A 61 19.32 -28.42 12.02
C TYR A 61 18.87 -27.23 11.15
N VAL A 62 19.66 -26.15 11.06
CA VAL A 62 19.39 -25.00 10.16
C VAL A 62 19.71 -25.39 8.72
N ILE A 63 20.87 -26.04 8.51
CA ILE A 63 21.26 -26.63 7.22
C ILE A 63 20.19 -27.63 6.79
N TYR A 64 19.83 -28.57 7.66
CA TYR A 64 18.78 -29.55 7.40
C TYR A 64 17.45 -28.89 7.07
N GLY A 65 17.02 -27.86 7.81
CA GLY A 65 15.77 -27.16 7.52
C GLY A 65 15.76 -26.49 6.14
N LYS A 66 16.84 -25.79 5.78
CA LYS A 66 17.00 -25.16 4.45
C LYS A 66 17.01 -26.19 3.33
N GLU A 67 17.76 -27.28 3.49
CA GLU A 67 17.81 -28.36 2.50
C GLU A 67 16.46 -29.10 2.42
N ALA A 68 15.79 -29.32 3.56
CA ALA A 68 14.53 -30.02 3.66
C ALA A 68 13.36 -29.23 3.04
N GLU A 69 13.37 -27.90 3.06
CA GLU A 69 12.28 -27.08 2.52
C GLU A 69 11.92 -27.44 1.09
N GLN A 70 12.92 -27.69 0.23
CA GLN A 70 12.69 -28.16 -1.13
C GLN A 70 11.90 -29.46 -1.13
N TYR A 71 12.39 -30.47 -0.41
CA TYR A 71 11.76 -31.80 -0.36
C TYR A 71 10.36 -31.76 0.28
N ILE A 72 10.16 -30.93 1.30
CA ILE A 72 8.85 -30.73 1.95
C ILE A 72 7.86 -30.12 0.96
N ARG A 73 8.28 -29.15 0.15
CA ARG A 73 7.44 -28.56 -0.91
C ARG A 73 7.09 -29.60 -1.97
N GLU A 74 8.03 -30.47 -2.35
CA GLU A 74 7.76 -31.58 -3.29
C GLU A 74 6.79 -32.61 -2.71
N LEU A 75 7.00 -33.02 -1.46
CA LEU A 75 6.08 -33.92 -0.75
C LEU A 75 4.68 -33.33 -0.69
N PHE A 76 4.54 -32.05 -0.39
CA PHE A 76 3.25 -31.36 -0.40
C PHE A 76 2.59 -31.37 -1.78
N ARG A 77 3.35 -31.18 -2.87
CA ARG A 77 2.79 -31.29 -4.23
C ARG A 77 2.32 -32.70 -4.55
N LEU A 78 3.01 -33.73 -4.07
CA LEU A 78 2.61 -35.13 -4.25
C LEU A 78 1.35 -35.46 -3.44
N ASP A 79 1.29 -34.98 -2.20
CA ASP A 79 0.15 -35.20 -1.30
C ASP A 79 -1.10 -34.41 -1.76
N TYR A 80 -0.90 -33.25 -2.40
CA TYR A 80 -1.97 -32.36 -2.82
C TYR A 80 -1.81 -31.85 -4.27
N PRO A 81 -1.94 -32.73 -5.27
CA PRO A 81 -1.66 -32.41 -6.68
C PRO A 81 -2.63 -31.39 -7.29
N GLN A 82 -3.76 -31.09 -6.63
CA GLN A 82 -4.72 -30.08 -7.06
C GLN A 82 -4.24 -28.64 -6.81
N TYR A 83 -3.22 -28.43 -5.97
CA TYR A 83 -2.70 -27.08 -5.67
C TYR A 83 -1.45 -26.78 -6.49
N GLN A 84 -1.41 -25.59 -7.07
CA GLN A 84 -0.20 -25.03 -7.67
C GLN A 84 0.67 -24.40 -6.58
N VAL A 85 1.80 -25.02 -6.25
CA VAL A 85 2.72 -24.54 -5.20
C VAL A 85 3.85 -23.70 -5.80
N MET A 86 3.74 -22.37 -5.66
CA MET A 86 4.74 -21.37 -6.09
C MET A 86 5.36 -20.66 -4.87
N HIS A 87 6.63 -20.24 -4.97
CA HIS A 87 7.38 -19.59 -3.88
C HIS A 87 8.20 -18.40 -4.41
N HIS A 88 7.96 -17.20 -3.88
CA HIS A 88 8.65 -15.96 -4.25
C HIS A 88 8.92 -15.07 -3.04
N GLU A 89 10.17 -14.72 -2.79
CA GLU A 89 10.57 -14.10 -1.52
C GLU A 89 10.35 -12.56 -1.49
N TYR A 90 10.05 -11.85 -2.61
CA TYR A 90 10.26 -10.37 -2.72
C TYR A 90 9.35 -9.54 -3.70
N ARG A 91 8.10 -9.18 -3.36
CA ARG A 91 7.15 -8.42 -4.25
C ARG A 91 6.86 -6.96 -3.81
N LYS A 92 6.81 -5.97 -4.73
CA LYS A 92 6.44 -4.54 -4.47
C LYS A 92 4.92 -4.38 -4.31
N LYS A 93 4.49 -3.63 -3.28
CA LYS A 93 3.07 -3.34 -2.97
C LYS A 93 2.83 -1.85 -2.72
N PHE A 94 1.57 -1.44 -2.84
CA PHE A 94 1.01 -0.14 -2.49
C PHE A 94 0.04 -0.30 -1.31
N PRO A 95 0.55 -0.55 -0.09
CA PRO A 95 -0.31 -0.78 1.06
C PRO A 95 -0.92 0.54 1.55
N GLY A 96 -2.20 0.53 1.86
CA GLY A 96 -2.81 1.52 2.74
C GLY A 96 -2.31 1.31 4.16
N LEU A 97 -1.85 2.37 4.82
CA LEU A 97 -1.16 2.31 6.12
C LEU A 97 -2.07 2.68 7.29
N GLY A 98 -2.98 3.62 7.07
CA GLY A 98 -3.91 4.16 8.05
C GLY A 98 -4.88 5.13 7.39
N GLU A 99 -5.81 5.66 8.18
CA GLU A 99 -6.76 6.67 7.73
C GLU A 99 -6.98 7.73 8.81
N TYR A 100 -7.29 8.94 8.37
CA TYR A 100 -7.88 9.99 9.19
C TYR A 100 -9.30 10.20 8.68
N TYR A 101 -10.29 10.20 9.59
CA TYR A 101 -11.69 10.39 9.25
C TYR A 101 -12.36 11.31 10.28
N HIS A 102 -13.12 12.30 9.80
CA HIS A 102 -13.92 13.18 10.64
C HIS A 102 -15.27 13.48 9.99
N SER A 103 -16.35 13.12 10.68
CA SER A 103 -17.72 13.47 10.28
C SER A 103 -18.24 14.62 11.14
N GLY A 104 -18.36 15.81 10.56
CA GLY A 104 -18.99 16.96 11.23
C GLY A 104 -20.47 16.72 11.55
N ARG A 105 -21.13 15.81 10.82
CA ARG A 105 -22.52 15.40 11.06
C ARG A 105 -22.65 14.53 12.29
N GLU A 106 -21.78 13.53 12.44
CA GLU A 106 -21.82 12.59 13.58
C GLU A 106 -21.26 13.22 14.86
N SER A 107 -20.15 13.96 14.74
CA SER A 107 -19.53 14.64 15.88
C SER A 107 -20.31 15.87 16.36
N GLY A 108 -21.24 16.39 15.54
CA GLY A 108 -21.94 17.64 15.80
C GLY A 108 -21.07 18.90 15.73
N ARG A 109 -19.78 18.77 15.33
CA ARG A 109 -18.83 19.87 15.25
C ARG A 109 -18.16 19.91 13.88
N GLN A 110 -18.33 21.05 13.20
CA GLN A 110 -17.59 21.35 11.97
C GLN A 110 -16.15 21.75 12.31
N LYS A 111 -15.20 21.29 11.49
CA LYS A 111 -13.80 21.72 11.52
C LYS A 111 -13.55 22.71 10.40
N SER A 112 -12.77 23.75 10.70
CA SER A 112 -12.26 24.69 9.70
C SER A 112 -11.15 24.06 8.85
N PRO A 113 -10.85 24.60 7.66
CA PRO A 113 -9.73 24.14 6.84
C PRO A 113 -8.38 24.13 7.59
N SER A 114 -8.14 25.11 8.46
CA SER A 114 -6.94 25.17 9.30
C SER A 114 -6.90 24.08 10.37
N GLU A 115 -8.05 23.69 10.93
CA GLU A 115 -8.12 22.53 11.84
C GLU A 115 -7.77 21.25 11.11
N TYR A 116 -8.35 20.99 9.93
CA TYR A 116 -8.00 19.83 9.11
C TYR A 116 -6.53 19.81 8.69
N ALA A 117 -5.95 20.97 8.37
CA ALA A 117 -4.53 21.05 8.02
C ALA A 117 -3.61 20.65 9.19
N ARG A 118 -3.97 21.03 10.43
CA ARG A 118 -3.21 20.59 11.63
C ARG A 118 -3.34 19.10 11.85
N ASP A 119 -4.57 18.58 11.81
CA ASP A 119 -4.83 17.16 11.99
C ASP A 119 -4.10 16.31 10.93
N LEU A 120 -4.00 16.82 9.69
CA LEU A 120 -3.24 16.17 8.62
C LEU A 120 -1.74 16.14 8.92
N VAL A 121 -1.18 17.21 9.50
CA VAL A 121 0.22 17.24 9.93
C VAL A 121 0.44 16.22 11.06
N GLU A 122 -0.43 16.18 12.07
CA GLU A 122 -0.36 15.20 13.15
C GLU A 122 -0.40 13.76 12.61
N PHE A 123 -1.31 13.47 11.67
CA PHE A 123 -1.38 12.16 11.03
C PHE A 123 -0.12 11.82 10.22
N MET A 124 0.46 12.80 9.51
CA MET A 124 1.72 12.61 8.79
C MET A 124 2.91 12.40 9.75
N ASP A 125 2.94 13.07 10.89
CA ASP A 125 3.97 12.88 11.92
C ASP A 125 3.90 11.46 12.49
N GLU A 126 2.69 10.96 12.80
CA GLU A 126 2.48 9.58 13.25
C GLU A 126 2.96 8.56 12.21
N LEU A 127 2.63 8.77 10.93
CA LEU A 127 3.10 7.90 9.85
C LEU A 127 4.62 7.98 9.69
N HIS A 128 5.19 9.18 9.74
CA HIS A 128 6.63 9.38 9.66
C HIS A 128 7.37 8.67 10.80
N GLU A 129 6.89 8.80 12.02
CA GLU A 129 7.46 8.14 13.19
C GLU A 129 7.36 6.61 13.07
N GLN A 130 6.22 6.10 12.56
CA GLN A 130 5.99 4.66 12.47
C GLN A 130 6.73 3.99 11.29
N TYR A 131 6.83 4.66 10.14
CA TYR A 131 7.29 4.07 8.87
C TYR A 131 8.52 4.77 8.26
N GLU A 132 9.06 5.78 8.91
CA GLU A 132 10.22 6.57 8.47
C GLU A 132 10.08 7.18 7.06
N ASN A 133 8.85 7.44 6.61
CA ASN A 133 8.61 8.03 5.30
C ASN A 133 9.16 9.46 5.19
N ARG A 134 9.96 9.75 4.18
CA ARG A 134 10.61 11.07 4.02
C ARG A 134 9.88 12.02 3.09
N ILE A 135 8.92 11.53 2.32
CA ILE A 135 8.20 12.29 1.31
C ILE A 135 6.72 11.88 1.36
N PHE A 136 5.84 12.88 1.46
CA PHE A 136 4.41 12.73 1.31
C PHE A 136 3.95 13.38 0.01
N TYR A 137 3.24 12.61 -0.80
CA TYR A 137 2.45 13.12 -1.91
C TYR A 137 1.00 13.24 -1.46
N ILE A 138 0.45 14.45 -1.47
CA ILE A 138 -0.93 14.72 -1.07
C ILE A 138 -1.71 15.08 -2.32
N PHE A 139 -2.74 14.29 -2.61
CA PHE A 139 -3.69 14.54 -3.69
C PHE A 139 -4.97 15.07 -3.08
N LEU A 140 -5.28 16.35 -3.32
CA LEU A 140 -6.50 16.98 -2.83
C LEU A 140 -7.52 17.10 -3.96
N ASP A 141 -8.80 17.08 -3.58
CA ASP A 141 -9.87 17.45 -4.50
C ASP A 141 -9.59 18.85 -5.08
N PRO A 142 -9.59 19.05 -6.42
CA PRO A 142 -9.31 20.34 -7.05
C PRO A 142 -10.23 21.48 -6.58
N SER A 143 -11.41 21.15 -6.05
CA SER A 143 -12.35 22.12 -5.49
C SER A 143 -11.96 22.61 -4.09
N ALA A 144 -11.11 21.89 -3.35
CA ALA A 144 -10.75 22.17 -1.96
C ALA A 144 -9.61 23.20 -1.79
N LYS A 145 -9.64 24.29 -2.57
CA LYS A 145 -8.56 25.30 -2.60
C LYS A 145 -8.23 25.92 -1.24
N GLY A 146 -9.24 26.14 -0.40
CA GLY A 146 -9.05 26.70 0.94
C GLY A 146 -8.24 25.76 1.85
N LEU A 147 -8.51 24.45 1.79
CA LEU A 147 -7.74 23.45 2.52
C LEU A 147 -6.32 23.34 1.97
N ALA A 148 -6.15 23.34 0.65
CA ALA A 148 -4.83 23.28 0.02
C ALA A 148 -3.91 24.41 0.49
N GLU A 149 -4.42 25.64 0.59
CA GLU A 149 -3.63 26.77 1.10
C GLU A 149 -3.27 26.64 2.59
N GLU A 150 -4.17 26.13 3.42
CA GLU A 150 -3.90 25.90 4.84
C GLU A 150 -2.89 24.75 5.05
N VAL A 151 -2.96 23.68 4.25
CA VAL A 151 -1.96 22.61 4.26
C VAL A 151 -0.59 23.15 3.84
N LYS A 152 -0.49 23.92 2.74
CA LYS A 152 0.77 24.55 2.31
C LYS A 152 1.39 25.42 3.41
N ARG A 153 0.56 26.17 4.16
CA ARG A 153 1.02 26.98 5.29
C ARG A 153 1.53 26.11 6.43
N ALA A 154 0.76 25.09 6.81
CA ALA A 154 1.10 24.18 7.90
C ALA A 154 2.37 23.37 7.62
N THR A 155 2.64 23.03 6.35
CA THR A 155 3.79 22.19 5.96
C THR A 155 5.00 22.98 5.46
N ARG A 156 5.01 24.32 5.62
CA ARG A 156 6.07 25.18 5.05
C ARG A 156 7.42 25.03 5.76
N THR A 157 7.42 24.81 7.06
CA THR A 157 8.62 24.77 7.91
C THR A 157 8.40 23.87 9.12
N GLY A 158 9.47 23.26 9.64
CA GLY A 158 9.42 22.52 10.91
C GLY A 158 9.02 21.05 10.79
N LEU A 159 9.09 20.47 9.58
CA LEU A 159 8.87 19.04 9.34
C LEU A 159 10.18 18.37 8.94
N ASP A 160 10.40 17.14 9.42
CA ASP A 160 11.57 16.29 9.08
C ASP A 160 11.40 15.50 7.76
N TYR A 161 10.34 15.84 7.02
CA TYR A 161 9.95 15.24 5.75
C TYR A 161 9.41 16.29 4.78
N GLN A 162 9.41 15.94 3.49
CA GLN A 162 8.91 16.79 2.43
C GLN A 162 7.43 16.52 2.16
N VAL A 163 6.65 17.57 1.93
CA VAL A 163 5.25 17.47 1.52
C VAL A 163 5.07 18.08 0.12
N LEU A 164 4.49 17.30 -0.79
CA LEU A 164 4.24 17.68 -2.18
C LEU A 164 2.73 17.61 -2.43
N LEU A 165 2.09 18.77 -2.55
CA LEU A 165 0.68 18.86 -2.90
C LEU A 165 0.50 18.79 -4.41
N ARG A 166 -0.48 18.01 -4.86
CA ARG A 166 -0.90 17.88 -6.25
C ARG A 166 -2.41 17.93 -6.32
N ASP A 167 -2.92 18.53 -7.40
CA ASP A 167 -4.34 18.44 -7.71
C ASP A 167 -4.67 17.01 -8.13
N ALA A 168 -5.77 16.46 -7.62
CA ALA A 168 -6.20 15.13 -7.99
C ALA A 168 -6.85 15.14 -9.37
N GLU A 169 -6.48 14.16 -10.21
CA GLU A 169 -7.20 13.89 -11.45
C GLU A 169 -8.56 13.26 -11.12
N ASN A 170 -9.65 13.89 -11.59
CA ASN A 170 -11.01 13.59 -11.13
C ASN A 170 -11.87 12.86 -12.18
N ASP A 171 -11.25 12.20 -13.17
CA ASP A 171 -11.97 11.23 -14.00
C ASP A 171 -12.40 10.02 -13.13
N VAL A 172 -13.69 9.99 -12.77
CA VAL A 172 -14.26 9.00 -11.86
C VAL A 172 -14.20 7.59 -12.46
N ALA A 173 -14.63 7.43 -13.73
CA ALA A 173 -14.70 6.12 -14.36
C ALA A 173 -13.30 5.52 -14.58
N LEU A 174 -12.37 6.34 -15.06
CA LEU A 174 -10.96 5.94 -15.21
C LEU A 174 -10.35 5.58 -13.85
N GLY A 175 -10.59 6.40 -12.83
CA GLY A 175 -10.07 6.17 -11.48
C GLY A 175 -10.59 4.88 -10.86
N ILE A 176 -11.90 4.59 -10.95
CA ILE A 176 -12.48 3.34 -10.45
C ILE A 176 -11.82 2.15 -11.16
N SER A 177 -11.69 2.19 -12.49
CA SER A 177 -11.05 1.12 -13.27
C SER A 177 -9.60 0.86 -12.83
N ARG A 178 -8.83 1.91 -12.57
CA ARG A 178 -7.45 1.81 -12.08
C ARG A 178 -7.35 1.24 -10.67
N VAL A 179 -8.23 1.65 -9.76
CA VAL A 179 -8.32 1.10 -8.39
C VAL A 179 -8.66 -0.39 -8.45
N GLN A 180 -9.65 -0.78 -9.25
CA GLN A 180 -10.02 -2.18 -9.47
C GLN A 180 -8.81 -2.99 -9.97
N LYS A 181 -8.08 -2.48 -10.96
CA LYS A 181 -6.88 -3.14 -11.50
C LYS A 181 -5.80 -3.34 -10.42
N ALA A 182 -5.54 -2.31 -9.61
CA ALA A 182 -4.55 -2.38 -8.53
C ALA A 182 -4.94 -3.41 -7.45
N LEU A 183 -6.23 -3.53 -7.12
CA LEU A 183 -6.74 -4.52 -6.16
C LEU A 183 -6.71 -5.95 -6.73
N VAL A 184 -7.21 -6.15 -7.97
CA VAL A 184 -7.29 -7.48 -8.62
C VAL A 184 -5.91 -8.13 -8.73
N PHE A 185 -4.88 -7.34 -9.03
CA PHE A 185 -3.50 -7.84 -9.15
C PHE A 185 -2.72 -7.87 -7.83
N ASP A 186 -3.37 -7.65 -6.68
CA ASP A 186 -2.74 -7.61 -5.35
C ASP A 186 -1.56 -6.62 -5.29
N ILE A 187 -1.64 -5.55 -6.07
CA ILE A 187 -0.69 -4.44 -6.03
C ILE A 187 -1.06 -3.49 -4.89
N MET A 188 -2.34 -3.23 -4.67
CA MET A 188 -2.85 -2.43 -3.56
C MET A 188 -3.52 -3.31 -2.51
N SER A 189 -3.35 -2.97 -1.24
CA SER A 189 -4.07 -3.57 -0.13
C SER A 189 -4.55 -2.49 0.84
N ILE A 190 -5.60 -2.76 1.61
CA ILE A 190 -6.13 -1.84 2.63
C ILE A 190 -5.79 -2.39 4.01
N SER A 191 -5.24 -1.57 4.88
CA SER A 191 -4.94 -1.97 6.27
C SER A 191 -6.25 -2.15 7.05
N PRO A 192 -6.36 -3.14 7.96
CA PRO A 192 -7.48 -3.24 8.89
C PRO A 192 -7.68 -2.00 9.77
N LYS A 193 -6.66 -1.15 9.92
CA LYS A 193 -6.76 0.14 10.63
C LYS A 193 -7.58 1.18 9.86
N GLN A 194 -7.93 0.90 8.59
CA GLN A 194 -8.74 1.78 7.75
C GLN A 194 -10.21 1.35 7.80
N GLU A 195 -10.80 1.41 9.00
CA GLU A 195 -12.13 0.90 9.31
C GLU A 195 -13.24 1.52 8.45
N TYR A 196 -13.19 2.84 8.22
CA TYR A 196 -14.17 3.55 7.38
C TYR A 196 -13.99 3.19 5.91
N ALA A 197 -12.76 3.11 5.41
CA ALA A 197 -12.52 2.64 4.04
C ALA A 197 -13.05 1.21 3.84
N VAL A 198 -12.83 0.31 4.80
CA VAL A 198 -13.35 -1.07 4.76
C VAL A 198 -14.87 -1.09 4.74
N GLN A 199 -15.53 -0.24 5.53
CA GLN A 199 -16.99 -0.10 5.51
C GLN A 199 -17.50 0.40 4.17
N GLU A 200 -16.91 1.50 3.65
CA GLU A 200 -17.31 2.08 2.37
C GLU A 200 -17.11 1.09 1.20
N PHE A 201 -16.03 0.30 1.18
CA PHE A 201 -15.85 -0.78 0.20
C PHE A 201 -16.99 -1.80 0.22
N GLY A 202 -17.59 -2.05 1.39
CA GLY A 202 -18.73 -2.96 1.53
C GLY A 202 -20.06 -2.39 1.06
N THR A 203 -20.17 -1.07 0.93
CA THR A 203 -21.42 -0.37 0.56
C THR A 203 -21.36 0.35 -0.79
N TYR A 204 -20.17 0.52 -1.37
CA TYR A 204 -19.99 1.24 -2.62
C TYR A 204 -20.67 0.52 -3.79
N GLU A 205 -21.66 1.17 -4.41
CA GLU A 205 -22.44 0.60 -5.50
C GLU A 205 -22.69 1.59 -6.65
N TYR A 206 -23.04 1.04 -7.82
CA TYR A 206 -23.46 1.83 -8.98
C TYR A 206 -24.95 2.14 -8.93
N ASP A 207 -25.34 3.32 -9.42
CA ASP A 207 -26.73 3.71 -9.56
C ASP A 207 -27.45 2.82 -10.57
N LYS A 208 -28.45 2.08 -10.08
CA LYS A 208 -29.20 1.09 -10.87
C LYS A 208 -29.85 1.72 -12.10
N LYS A 209 -30.36 2.95 -12.00
CA LYS A 209 -30.98 3.67 -13.13
C LYS A 209 -29.98 4.09 -14.19
N SER A 210 -28.74 4.36 -13.79
CA SER A 210 -27.64 4.68 -14.70
C SER A 210 -27.22 3.43 -15.47
N ILE A 211 -27.15 2.28 -14.79
CA ILE A 211 -26.86 0.99 -15.43
C ILE A 211 -27.91 0.66 -16.50
N GLU A 212 -29.20 0.85 -16.20
CA GLU A 212 -30.30 0.66 -17.16
C GLU A 212 -30.16 1.52 -18.43
N LYS A 213 -29.42 2.64 -18.34
CA LYS A 213 -29.13 3.55 -19.45
C LYS A 213 -27.75 3.30 -20.08
N GLY A 214 -27.08 2.20 -19.72
CA GLY A 214 -25.74 1.83 -20.20
C GLY A 214 -24.63 2.72 -19.66
N LYS A 215 -24.80 3.32 -18.47
CA LYS A 215 -23.80 4.18 -17.81
C LYS A 215 -23.45 3.65 -16.43
N GLU A 216 -22.17 3.59 -16.12
CA GLU A 216 -21.67 3.22 -14.80
C GLU A 216 -21.36 4.48 -14.00
N VAL A 217 -22.31 4.91 -13.17
CA VAL A 217 -22.16 6.08 -12.30
C VAL A 217 -22.33 5.62 -10.85
N PRO A 218 -21.34 5.84 -9.96
CA PRO A 218 -21.47 5.43 -8.57
C PRO A 218 -22.55 6.25 -7.84
N VAL A 219 -23.19 5.63 -6.85
CA VAL A 219 -24.07 6.35 -5.92
C VAL A 219 -23.20 7.22 -5.01
N LYS A 220 -23.52 8.51 -4.91
CA LYS A 220 -22.80 9.48 -4.07
C LYS A 220 -23.24 9.41 -2.61
N GLU A 221 -23.07 8.24 -2.01
CA GLU A 221 -23.39 7.98 -0.61
C GLU A 221 -22.28 7.14 -0.01
N ALA A 222 -21.71 7.60 1.11
CA ALA A 222 -20.57 6.95 1.78
C ALA A 222 -19.41 6.62 0.81
N ASP A 223 -18.94 7.63 0.09
CA ASP A 223 -17.89 7.52 -0.94
C ASP A 223 -16.64 8.36 -0.64
N HIS A 224 -16.48 8.91 0.58
CA HIS A 224 -15.39 9.82 0.90
C HIS A 224 -14.02 9.13 0.90
N CYS A 225 -13.93 7.94 1.50
CA CYS A 225 -12.73 7.12 1.47
C CYS A 225 -12.50 6.56 0.07
N MET A 226 -13.56 6.22 -0.67
CA MET A 226 -13.44 5.72 -2.05
C MET A 226 -12.85 6.79 -2.97
N ASP A 227 -13.29 8.03 -2.84
CA ASP A 227 -12.73 9.17 -3.57
C ASP A 227 -11.28 9.43 -3.18
N ALA A 228 -10.95 9.40 -1.88
CA ALA A 228 -9.57 9.57 -1.43
C ALA A 228 -8.63 8.49 -2.01
N ILE A 229 -9.04 7.22 -1.99
CA ILE A 229 -8.29 6.11 -2.58
C ILE A 229 -8.13 6.31 -4.09
N ARG A 230 -9.20 6.70 -4.78
CA ARG A 230 -9.20 6.97 -6.21
C ARG A 230 -8.19 8.07 -6.56
N TYR A 231 -8.17 9.18 -5.82
CA TYR A 231 -7.23 10.27 -6.04
C TYR A 231 -5.78 9.83 -5.87
N VAL A 232 -5.48 9.06 -4.84
CA VAL A 232 -4.13 8.53 -4.60
C VAL A 232 -3.70 7.57 -5.71
N VAL A 233 -4.58 6.64 -6.13
CA VAL A 233 -4.27 5.70 -7.22
C VAL A 233 -4.08 6.42 -8.54
N MET A 234 -4.91 7.42 -8.84
CA MET A 234 -4.78 8.26 -10.04
C MET A 234 -3.44 9.00 -10.05
N GLY A 235 -3.10 9.65 -8.95
CA GLY A 235 -1.87 10.42 -8.80
C GLY A 235 -0.59 9.56 -8.78
N ALA A 236 -0.68 8.32 -8.29
CA ALA A 236 0.41 7.36 -8.30
C ALA A 236 0.44 6.45 -9.54
N TRP A 237 -0.50 6.60 -10.48
CA TRP A 237 -0.69 5.65 -11.58
C TRP A 237 0.56 5.50 -12.45
N SER A 238 1.29 6.58 -12.71
CA SER A 238 2.54 6.54 -13.47
C SER A 238 3.60 5.63 -12.84
N LYS A 239 3.51 5.34 -11.54
CA LYS A 239 4.33 4.35 -10.83
C LYS A 239 3.65 2.99 -10.76
N ILE A 240 2.39 2.95 -10.33
CA ILE A 240 1.61 1.71 -10.12
C ILE A 240 1.49 0.90 -11.41
N LYS A 241 1.31 1.54 -12.56
CA LYS A 241 1.14 0.85 -13.85
C LYS A 241 2.34 -0.03 -14.22
N HIS A 242 3.54 0.33 -13.78
CA HIS A 242 4.75 -0.45 -14.02
C HIS A 242 4.89 -1.65 -13.07
N TRP A 243 4.02 -1.76 -12.06
CA TRP A 243 3.92 -2.91 -11.17
C TRP A 243 2.87 -3.91 -11.65
N LEU A 244 2.00 -3.51 -12.58
CA LEU A 244 1.01 -4.39 -13.21
C LEU A 244 1.68 -5.38 -14.17
N PRO A 245 1.03 -6.54 -14.41
CA PRO A 245 1.42 -7.43 -15.51
C PRO A 245 1.47 -6.67 -16.83
N LYS A 246 2.43 -7.01 -17.69
CA LYS A 246 2.48 -6.47 -19.05
C LYS A 246 1.30 -7.01 -19.86
N ASP A 247 0.67 -6.15 -20.63
CA ASP A 247 -0.35 -6.57 -21.58
C ASP A 247 0.32 -7.20 -22.80
N GLU A 248 0.07 -8.48 -23.06
CA GLU A 248 0.57 -9.21 -24.25
C GLU A 248 -0.45 -9.13 -25.40
N THR A 249 -1.55 -8.40 -25.24
CA THR A 249 -2.52 -8.20 -26.32
C THR A 249 -1.85 -7.47 -27.50
N PRO A 250 -1.95 -8.04 -28.72
CA PRO A 250 -1.49 -7.34 -29.91
C PRO A 250 -2.19 -5.98 -30.01
N GLU A 251 -1.46 -4.93 -30.41
CA GLU A 251 -1.97 -3.56 -30.59
C GLU A 251 -3.21 -3.48 -31.52
N GLU A 252 -3.45 -4.54 -32.31
CA GLU A 252 -4.58 -4.69 -33.23
C GLU A 252 -5.90 -5.16 -32.57
N ILE A 253 -5.87 -5.65 -31.33
CA ILE A 253 -7.09 -6.06 -30.59
C ILE A 253 -7.51 -4.91 -29.67
N ASP A 254 -8.46 -4.10 -30.14
CA ASP A 254 -9.09 -3.02 -29.36
C ASP A 254 -10.03 -3.63 -28.30
N ILE A 255 -9.45 -4.07 -27.18
CA ILE A 255 -10.21 -4.28 -25.96
C ILE A 255 -10.39 -2.89 -25.36
N CYS A 256 -11.64 -2.48 -25.13
CA CYS A 256 -11.99 -1.22 -24.48
C CYS A 256 -11.51 -1.16 -23.00
N ASP A 257 -10.21 -1.28 -22.72
CA ASP A 257 -9.61 -1.07 -21.40
C ASP A 257 -9.37 0.43 -21.19
N ILE A 258 -10.34 1.09 -20.55
CA ILE A 258 -10.23 2.51 -20.22
C ILE A 258 -9.04 2.81 -19.31
N SER A 259 -8.56 1.86 -18.49
CA SER A 259 -7.45 2.05 -17.56
C SER A 259 -6.10 2.30 -18.25
N SER A 260 -5.97 1.86 -19.51
CA SER A 260 -4.78 2.05 -20.34
C SER A 260 -4.62 3.49 -20.85
N ARG A 261 -5.66 4.32 -20.77
CA ARG A 261 -5.61 5.72 -21.20
C ARG A 261 -4.57 6.47 -20.37
N GLU A 262 -3.59 7.04 -21.07
CA GLU A 262 -2.63 7.97 -20.47
C GLU A 262 -3.32 9.31 -20.24
N VAL A 263 -3.20 9.82 -19.02
CA VAL A 263 -3.57 11.20 -18.70
C VAL A 263 -2.33 12.02 -18.97
N ARG A 264 -2.43 13.05 -19.82
CA ARG A 264 -1.28 13.90 -20.15
C ARG A 264 -0.81 14.58 -18.87
N GLU A 265 0.45 14.37 -18.47
CA GLU A 265 1.10 15.22 -17.49
C GLU A 265 1.28 16.59 -18.15
N GLU A 266 0.42 17.56 -17.82
CA GLU A 266 0.75 18.98 -18.02
C GLU A 266 1.73 19.42 -16.93
N ASP A 267 2.89 18.76 -16.87
CA ASP A 267 4.04 19.21 -16.09
C ASP A 267 4.93 20.07 -17.01
N GLU A 268 4.42 21.23 -17.45
CA GLU A 268 5.32 22.38 -17.62
C GLU A 268 5.50 22.97 -16.22
N TYR A 269 6.67 22.77 -15.61
CA TYR A 269 7.57 23.85 -15.21
C TYR A 269 8.84 23.27 -14.53
N LEU A 270 9.97 23.65 -15.13
CA LEU A 270 11.31 23.75 -14.57
C LEU A 270 11.34 24.57 -13.27
#